data_AF-A0A3M1HL63-F1
#
_entry.id   AF-A0A3M1HL63-F1
#
_cell.length_a   1.000
_cell.length_b   1.000
_cell.length_c   1.000
_cell.angle_alpha   90.00
_cell.angle_beta   90.00
_cell.angle_gamma   90.00
#
_symmetry.space_group_name_H-M   'P 1'
#
loop_
_entity.id
_entity.type
_entity.pdbx_description
1 polymer ?
#
loop_
_entity_poly.entity_id
_entity_poly.type
_entity_poly.pdbx_seq_one_letter_code
_entity_poly.pdbx_strand_id
1 'polypeptide(L)'
;MSKRGTAGSQVSYTLTRYVLTGTALGGYLGYFFRPRRDANLWLPLLLGLVAALFTVGLQWLRKDGLRAGARVRRLVVTWAGFSMVLAGLELRHWLFALGGRPLTVAGSGVLGALVGLWMSRDRLGMLRMLGGK
;
A
#
# COMPACT_ATOMS: atom_id res chain seq x y z
N MET A 1 -16.06 -29.08 -21.74
CA MET A 1 -16.77 -28.13 -20.85
C MET A 1 -15.83 -27.59 -19.77
N SER A 2 -15.75 -26.26 -19.68
CA SER A 2 -15.38 -25.40 -18.53
C SER A 2 -14.08 -25.66 -17.73
N LYS A 3 -12.93 -25.23 -18.26
CA LYS A 3 -11.74 -24.83 -17.45
C LYS A 3 -11.69 -23.33 -17.13
N ARG A 4 -12.72 -22.54 -17.50
CA ARG A 4 -12.76 -21.08 -17.30
C ARG A 4 -13.30 -20.64 -15.93
N GLY A 5 -13.92 -21.54 -15.16
CA GLY A 5 -14.56 -21.20 -13.87
C GLY A 5 -13.63 -21.06 -12.66
N THR A 6 -12.43 -21.65 -12.69
CA THR A 6 -11.54 -21.70 -11.51
C THR A 6 -10.57 -20.52 -11.41
N ALA A 7 -10.19 -19.92 -12.53
CA ALA A 7 -9.31 -18.75 -12.53
C ALA A 7 -10.00 -17.50 -11.93
N GLY A 8 -11.30 -17.32 -12.18
CA GLY A 8 -12.08 -16.19 -11.67
C GLY A 8 -12.30 -16.22 -10.15
N SER A 9 -12.49 -17.41 -9.57
CA SER A 9 -12.69 -17.57 -8.12
C SER A 9 -11.38 -17.37 -7.34
N GLN A 10 -10.25 -17.84 -7.87
CA GLN A 10 -8.92 -17.66 -7.26
C GLN A 10 -8.47 -16.19 -7.26
N VAL A 11 -8.75 -15.45 -8.33
CA VAL A 11 -8.51 -14.00 -8.43
C VAL A 11 -9.38 -13.25 -7.43
N SER A 12 -10.68 -13.57 -7.35
CA SER A 12 -11.59 -12.95 -6.37
C SER A 12 -11.14 -13.24 -4.94
N TYR A 13 -10.80 -14.50 -4.61
CA TYR A 13 -10.36 -14.88 -3.27
C TYR A 13 -9.08 -14.17 -2.85
N THR A 14 -8.10 -14.06 -3.75
CA THR A 14 -6.84 -13.35 -3.48
C THR A 14 -7.09 -11.87 -3.24
N LEU A 15 -7.93 -11.24 -4.06
CA LEU A 15 -8.27 -9.82 -3.94
C LEU A 15 -9.04 -9.55 -2.64
N THR A 16 -10.06 -10.34 -2.32
CA THR A 16 -10.81 -10.26 -1.06
C THR A 16 -9.89 -10.43 0.14
N ARG A 17 -8.93 -11.36 0.10
CA ARG A 17 -7.96 -11.55 1.19
C ARG A 17 -7.07 -10.33 1.39
N TYR A 18 -6.55 -9.72 0.32
CA TYR A 18 -5.73 -8.50 0.43
C TYR A 18 -6.52 -7.31 0.98
N VAL A 19 -7.76 -7.14 0.52
CA VAL A 19 -8.64 -6.09 1.02
C VAL A 19 -8.96 -6.31 2.49
N LEU A 20 -9.43 -7.50 2.87
CA LEU A 20 -9.76 -7.81 4.26
C LEU A 20 -8.55 -7.69 5.20
N THR A 21 -7.38 -8.18 4.77
CA THR A 21 -6.15 -8.07 5.57
C THR A 21 -5.72 -6.61 5.71
N GLY A 22 -5.82 -5.83 4.63
CA GLY A 22 -5.56 -4.39 4.65
C GLY A 22 -6.51 -3.65 5.57
N THR A 23 -7.81 -3.90 5.47
CA THR A 23 -8.84 -3.30 6.34
C THR A 23 -8.62 -3.68 7.80
N ALA A 24 -8.32 -4.94 8.09
CA ALA A 24 -8.07 -5.41 9.45
C ALA A 24 -6.83 -4.76 10.06
N LEU A 25 -5.72 -4.69 9.32
CA LEU A 25 -4.50 -4.01 9.75
C LEU A 25 -4.73 -2.51 9.95
N GLY A 26 -5.42 -1.86 9.01
CA GLY A 26 -5.77 -0.45 9.10
C GLY A 26 -6.66 -0.15 10.30
N GLY A 27 -7.72 -0.94 10.49
CA GLY A 27 -8.62 -0.82 11.63
C GLY A 27 -7.92 -1.05 12.97
N TYR A 28 -7.03 -2.06 13.05
CA TYR A 28 -6.22 -2.32 14.24
C TYR A 28 -5.31 -1.13 14.57
N LEU A 29 -4.58 -0.62 13.57
CA LEU A 29 -3.70 0.55 13.74
C LEU A 29 -4.49 1.80 14.14
N GLY A 30 -5.72 1.98 13.62
CA GLY A 30 -6.61 3.07 14.01
C GLY A 30 -7.19 2.92 15.42
N TYR A 31 -7.50 1.71 15.85
CA TYR A 31 -8.10 1.44 17.18
C TYR A 31 -7.11 1.70 18.31
N PHE A 32 -5.86 1.24 18.13
CA PHE A 32 -4.78 1.45 19.10
C PHE A 32 -4.09 2.80 18.96
N PHE A 33 -4.52 3.64 18.02
CA PHE A 33 -3.94 4.96 17.83
C PHE A 33 -4.22 5.86 19.05
N ARG A 34 -3.15 6.41 19.63
CA ARG A 34 -3.20 7.45 20.65
C ARG A 34 -2.28 8.60 20.21
N PRO A 35 -2.81 9.80 19.95
CA PRO A 35 -1.97 10.94 19.55
C PRO A 35 -1.06 11.31 20.74
N ARG A 36 0.23 10.97 20.65
CA ARG A 36 1.28 11.41 21.59
C ARG A 36 2.12 12.56 21.05
N ARG A 37 1.88 12.94 19.79
CA ARG A 37 2.51 14.07 19.11
C ARG A 37 1.50 14.68 18.14
N ASP A 38 1.79 15.90 17.69
CA ASP A 38 1.06 16.55 16.62
C ASP A 38 1.34 15.92 15.25
N ALA A 39 0.39 16.13 14.34
CA ALA A 39 0.49 15.64 12.97
C ALA A 39 1.75 16.23 12.31
N ASN A 40 2.65 15.37 11.85
CA ASN A 40 3.89 15.80 11.23
C ASN A 40 4.05 15.10 9.88
N LEU A 41 3.68 15.83 8.83
CA LEU A 41 3.74 15.40 7.44
C LEU A 41 5.17 15.23 6.92
N TRP A 42 6.18 15.78 7.61
CA TRP A 42 7.58 15.60 7.24
C TRP A 42 8.06 14.16 7.49
N LEU A 43 7.53 13.52 8.54
CA LEU A 43 7.92 12.16 8.90
C LEU A 43 7.55 11.13 7.81
N PRO A 44 6.30 11.11 7.28
CA PRO A 44 5.92 10.29 6.13
C PRO A 44 6.79 10.48 4.89
N LEU A 45 7.13 11.72 4.53
CA LEU A 45 7.94 11.99 3.33
C LEU A 45 9.35 11.42 3.48
N LEU A 46 9.99 11.63 4.64
CA LEU A 46 11.33 11.13 4.92
C LEU A 46 11.35 9.60 5.00
N LEU A 47 10.40 8.99 5.72
CA LEU A 47 10.29 7.53 5.79
C LEU A 47 10.02 6.92 4.41
N GLY A 48 9.13 7.54 3.63
CA GLY A 48 8.84 7.12 2.27
C GLY A 48 10.09 7.16 1.41
N LEU A 49 10.94 8.19 1.57
CA LEU A 49 12.19 8.34 0.82
C LEU A 49 13.17 7.22 1.18
N VAL A 50 13.35 6.97 2.47
CA VAL A 50 14.21 5.88 2.97
C VAL A 50 13.72 4.52 2.45
N ALA A 51 12.41 4.25 2.52
CA ALA A 51 11.83 3.00 2.04
C ALA A 51 12.02 2.83 0.51
N ALA A 52 11.82 3.90 -0.26
CA ALA A 52 12.02 3.88 -1.70
C ALA A 52 13.48 3.65 -2.08
N LEU A 53 14.41 4.32 -1.40
CA LEU A 53 15.85 4.13 -1.60
C LEU A 53 16.28 2.70 -1.26
N PHE A 54 15.79 2.12 -0.16
CA PHE A 54 16.05 0.72 0.17
C PHE A 54 15.52 -0.24 -0.90
N THR A 55 14.28 -0.03 -1.34
CA THR A 55 13.61 -0.91 -2.31
C THR A 55 14.30 -0.87 -3.68
N VAL A 56 14.62 0.34 -4.16
CA VAL A 56 15.33 0.53 -5.43
C VAL A 56 16.80 0.12 -5.31
N GLY A 57 17.44 0.35 -4.16
CA GLY A 57 18.80 -0.07 -3.87
C GLY A 57 18.97 -1.59 -3.86
N LEU A 58 18.01 -2.32 -3.28
CA LEU A 58 17.94 -3.78 -3.34
C LEU A 58 17.76 -4.31 -4.77
N GLN A 59 16.92 -3.66 -5.58
CA GLN A 59 16.76 -3.99 -7.01
C GLN A 59 18.04 -3.69 -7.79
N TRP A 60 18.76 -2.63 -7.42
CA TRP A 60 20.04 -2.28 -8.03
C TRP A 60 21.12 -3.33 -7.75
N LEU A 61 21.20 -3.83 -6.51
CA LEU A 61 22.08 -4.95 -6.15
C LEU A 61 21.78 -6.22 -6.96
N ARG A 62 20.52 -6.44 -7.33
CA ARG A 62 20.08 -7.57 -8.14
C ARG A 62 20.36 -7.41 -9.65
N LYS A 63 21.05 -6.34 -10.06
CA LYS A 63 21.45 -6.06 -11.45
C LYS A 63 20.28 -6.05 -12.44
N ASP A 64 19.13 -5.50 -12.04
CA ASP A 64 18.08 -5.16 -13.00
C ASP A 64 18.64 -4.14 -14.01
N GLY A 65 18.84 -4.54 -15.27
CA GLY A 65 19.52 -3.78 -16.35
C GLY A 65 18.79 -2.53 -16.84
N LEU A 66 18.16 -1.77 -15.96
CA LEU A 66 17.32 -0.61 -16.27
C LEU A 66 18.18 0.64 -16.59
N ARG A 67 17.76 1.39 -17.62
CA ARG A 67 18.32 2.73 -17.95
C ARG A 67 18.20 3.69 -16.76
N ALA A 68 19.20 4.54 -16.57
CA ALA A 68 19.26 5.48 -15.43
C ALA A 68 18.00 6.36 -15.28
N GLY A 69 17.44 6.88 -16.38
CA GLY A 69 16.19 7.65 -16.35
C GLY A 69 14.96 6.84 -15.89
N ALA A 70 14.88 5.56 -16.27
CA ALA A 70 13.82 4.67 -15.80
C ALA A 70 13.96 4.34 -14.30
N ARG A 71 15.19 4.34 -13.77
CA ARG A 71 15.46 4.14 -12.33
C ARG A 71 14.97 5.32 -11.49
N VAL A 72 15.28 6.55 -11.90
CA VAL A 72 14.81 7.75 -11.18
C VAL A 72 13.30 7.82 -11.18
N ARG A 73 12.66 7.58 -12.35
CA ARG A 73 11.21 7.52 -12.42
C ARG A 73 10.62 6.46 -11.50
N ARG A 74 11.20 5.25 -11.47
CA ARG A 74 10.77 4.18 -10.56
C ARG A 74 10.92 4.61 -9.09
N LEU A 75 12.06 5.18 -8.73
CA LEU A 75 12.31 5.70 -7.38
C LEU A 75 11.26 6.73 -6.97
N VAL A 76 10.97 7.70 -7.84
CA VAL A 76 9.96 8.75 -7.57
C VAL A 76 8.57 8.15 -7.42
N VAL A 77 8.18 7.20 -8.27
CA VAL A 77 6.86 6.54 -8.20
C VAL A 77 6.74 5.72 -6.91
N THR A 78 7.77 4.93 -6.58
CA THR A 78 7.81 4.14 -5.34
C THR A 78 7.81 5.04 -4.10
N TRP A 79 8.58 6.13 -4.14
CA TRP A 79 8.60 7.14 -3.10
C TRP A 79 7.26 7.81 -2.90
N ALA A 80 6.62 8.25 -3.98
CA ALA A 80 5.30 8.86 -3.93
C ALA A 80 4.26 7.88 -3.38
N GLY A 81 4.29 6.62 -3.79
CA GLY A 81 3.42 5.57 -3.26
C GLY A 81 3.60 5.36 -1.76
N PHE A 82 4.83 5.15 -1.30
CA PHE A 82 5.09 4.97 0.14
C PHE A 82 4.74 6.21 0.95
N SER A 83 5.12 7.40 0.46
CA SER A 83 4.83 8.67 1.13
C SER A 83 3.33 8.92 1.21
N MET A 84 2.57 8.61 0.15
CA MET A 84 1.11 8.74 0.12
C MET A 84 0.45 7.83 1.16
N VAL A 85 0.89 6.56 1.27
CA VAL A 85 0.37 5.63 2.27
C VAL A 85 0.70 6.10 3.69
N LEU A 86 1.95 6.53 3.93
CA LEU A 86 2.38 7.06 5.22
C LEU A 86 1.69 8.38 5.58
N ALA A 87 1.39 9.22 4.60
CA ALA A 87 0.66 10.48 4.78
C ALA A 87 -0.83 10.20 5.08
N GLY A 88 -1.44 9.21 4.42
CA GLY A 88 -2.77 8.72 4.78
C GLY A 88 -2.80 8.20 6.23
N LEU A 89 -1.73 7.56 6.67
CA LEU A 89 -1.55 7.18 8.06
C LEU A 89 -1.46 8.38 9.00
N GLU A 90 -0.86 9.51 8.61
CA GLU A 90 -0.90 10.76 9.39
C GLU A 90 -2.30 11.40 9.44
N LEU A 91 -3.13 11.21 8.39
CA LEU A 91 -4.52 11.66 8.34
C LEU A 91 -5.35 11.15 9.54
N ARG A 92 -4.92 10.07 10.18
CA ARG A 92 -5.52 9.55 11.42
C ARG A 92 -5.56 10.57 12.55
N HIS A 93 -4.59 11.50 12.64
CA HIS A 93 -4.59 12.58 13.64
C HIS A 93 -5.76 13.54 13.40
N TRP A 94 -6.00 13.91 12.14
CA TRP A 94 -7.14 14.73 11.73
C TRP A 94 -8.47 14.01 11.95
N LEU A 95 -8.54 12.72 11.60
CA LEU A 95 -9.73 11.89 11.84
C LEU A 95 -10.04 11.75 13.34
N PHE A 96 -9.01 11.64 14.18
CA PHE A 96 -9.17 11.57 15.63
C PHE A 96 -9.66 12.91 16.22
N ALA A 97 -9.16 14.04 15.70
CA ALA A 97 -9.60 15.37 16.11
C ALA A 97 -11.07 15.66 15.73
N LEU A 98 -11.53 15.15 14.57
CA LEU A 98 -12.88 15.38 14.06
C LEU A 98 -13.96 14.48 14.69
N GLY A 99 -13.66 13.20 14.94
CA GLY A 99 -14.68 12.23 15.35
C GLY A 99 -14.20 11.17 16.34
N GLY A 100 -13.03 11.37 16.96
CA GLY A 100 -12.47 10.46 17.95
C GLY A 100 -12.15 9.07 17.39
N ARG A 101 -12.08 8.09 18.30
CA ARG A 101 -11.67 6.70 18.00
C ARG A 101 -12.45 6.02 16.86
N PRO A 102 -13.79 6.05 16.78
CA PRO A 102 -14.51 5.30 15.75
C PRO A 102 -14.22 5.83 14.33
N LEU A 103 -14.05 7.15 14.18
CA LEU A 103 -13.73 7.76 12.89
C LEU A 103 -12.29 7.43 12.45
N THR A 104 -11.36 7.39 13.39
CA THR A 104 -9.97 6.96 13.13
C THR A 104 -9.90 5.49 12.70
N VAL A 105 -10.67 4.61 13.34
CA VAL A 105 -10.74 3.18 12.99
C VAL A 105 -11.32 3.01 11.59
N ALA A 106 -12.46 3.65 11.31
CA ALA A 106 -13.11 3.58 10.00
C ALA A 106 -12.20 4.13 8.90
N GLY A 107 -11.61 5.32 9.10
CA GLY A 107 -10.71 5.93 8.12
C GLY A 107 -9.43 5.14 7.89
N SER A 108 -8.83 4.59 8.96
CA SER A 108 -7.63 3.74 8.85
C SER A 108 -7.95 2.40 8.20
N GLY A 109 -9.13 1.83 8.47
CA GLY A 109 -9.64 0.63 7.80
C GLY A 109 -9.86 0.85 6.30
N VAL A 110 -10.48 1.97 5.90
CA VAL A 110 -10.65 2.32 4.48
C VAL A 110 -9.30 2.53 3.80
N LEU A 111 -8.36 3.24 4.43
CA LEU A 111 -7.00 3.40 3.91
C LEU A 111 -6.29 2.05 3.74
N GLY A 112 -6.41 1.15 4.73
CA GLY A 112 -5.87 -0.21 4.66
C GLY A 112 -6.49 -1.02 3.51
N ALA A 113 -7.80 -0.91 3.31
CA ALA A 113 -8.52 -1.53 2.20
C ALA A 113 -8.00 -1.04 0.83
N LEU A 114 -7.81 0.28 0.70
CA LEU A 114 -7.29 0.91 -0.51
C LEU A 114 -5.85 0.46 -0.82
N VAL A 115 -5.00 0.35 0.20
CA VAL A 115 -3.64 -0.20 0.05
C VAL A 115 -3.68 -1.66 -0.35
N GLY A 116 -4.55 -2.47 0.25
CA GLY A 116 -4.77 -3.87 -0.13
C GLY A 116 -5.23 -4.03 -1.58
N LEU A 117 -6.16 -3.17 -2.04
CA LEU A 117 -6.58 -3.11 -3.44
C LEU A 117 -5.43 -2.74 -4.38
N TRP A 118 -4.61 -1.76 -3.99
CA TRP A 118 -3.46 -1.33 -4.78
C TRP A 118 -2.42 -2.46 -4.93
N MET A 119 -2.04 -3.12 -3.83
CA MET A 119 -1.16 -4.30 -3.86
C MET A 119 -1.73 -5.45 -4.69
N SER A 120 -3.05 -5.68 -4.63
CA SER A 120 -3.69 -6.71 -5.44
C SER A 120 -3.61 -6.41 -6.94
N ARG A 121 -3.66 -5.12 -7.35
CA ARG A 121 -3.55 -4.73 -8.76
C ARG A 121 -2.17 -5.05 -9.33
N ASP A 122 -1.11 -4.76 -8.60
CA ASP A 122 0.27 -5.06 -9.03
C ASP A 122 0.50 -6.57 -9.19
N ARG A 123 -0.07 -7.38 -8.27
CA ARG A 123 0.05 -8.84 -8.32
C ARG A 123 -0.78 -9.47 -9.44
N LEU A 124 -1.96 -8.91 -9.74
CA LEU A 124 -2.80 -9.36 -10.86
C LEU A 124 -2.19 -9.02 -12.23
N GLY A 125 -1.48 -7.90 -12.35
CA GLY A 125 -0.68 -7.59 -13.54
C GLY A 125 0.39 -8.65 -13.80
N MET A 126 1.11 -9.07 -12.75
CA MET A 126 2.12 -10.13 -12.84
C MET A 126 1.52 -11.49 -13.23
N LEU A 127 0.37 -11.86 -12.65
CA LEU A 127 -0.31 -13.12 -12.97
C LEU A 127 -0.90 -13.15 -14.39
N ARG A 128 -1.37 -12.00 -14.91
CA ARG A 128 -1.80 -11.90 -16.32
C ARG A 128 -0.64 -12.07 -17.31
N MET A 129 0.57 -11.63 -16.95
CA MET A 129 1.76 -11.84 -17.78
C MET A 129 2.26 -13.29 -17.77
N LEU A 130 2.06 -14.02 -16.66
CA LEU A 130 2.44 -15.43 -16.55
C LEU A 130 1.36 -16.40 -17.08
N GLY A 131 0.09 -15.99 -17.08
CA GLY A 131 -1.05 -16.77 -17.59
C GLY A 131 -1.39 -16.52 -19.07
N GLY A 132 -0.63 -15.68 -19.76
CA GLY A 132 -0.75 -15.44 -21.20
C GLY A 132 0.05 -16.45 -22.02
N LYS A 133 -0.35 -17.72 -21.99
CA LYS A 133 -0.06 -18.74 -23.00
C LYS A 133 -1.29 -19.60 -23.19
#